data_AF-A0A8J7HCX6-F1
#
_entry.id   AF-A0A8J7HCX6-F1
#
_cell.length_a   1.000
_cell.length_b   1.000
_cell.length_c   1.000
_cell.angle_alpha   90.00
_cell.angle_beta   90.00
_cell.angle_gamma   90.00
#
_symmetry.space_group_name_H-M   'P 1'
#
loop_
_entity.id
_entity.type
_entity.pdbx_description
1 polymer ?
#
loop_
_entity_poly.entity_id
_entity_poly.type
_entity_poly.pdbx_seq_one_letter_code
_entity_poly.pdbx_strand_id
1 'polypeptide(L)'
;MKVFWEIVKTSFKVLIQYKWTFAITLLSQPILVLINYTLFKSIYAYNETSTIKGYELPQMVWFFTGIMIINCFVWNSTVQDMSRKIITGDLTGDLLRPISIFKSELAFCFSSRVIAMMMDLLPGMVIYSLIIFPTFLTPISLLRFVAVAIPAFLLSFICSFLLGLLAMSIKNSTSLGDKIPLK
;
A
#
# COMPACT_ATOMS: atom_id res chain seq x y z
N MET A 1 25.29 -0.16 -7.52
CA MET A 1 24.45 -0.44 -6.32
C MET A 1 24.49 0.69 -5.29
N LYS A 2 25.62 1.36 -5.04
CA LYS A 2 25.71 2.49 -4.07
C LYS A 2 24.66 3.58 -4.31
N VAL A 3 24.50 4.02 -5.56
CA VAL A 3 23.54 5.07 -5.95
C VAL A 3 22.08 4.72 -5.60
N PHE A 4 21.66 3.46 -5.77
CA PHE A 4 20.31 3.01 -5.41
C PHE A 4 20.05 3.18 -3.90
N TRP A 5 21.00 2.73 -3.08
CA TRP A 5 20.88 2.85 -1.62
C TRP A 5 20.91 4.29 -1.13
N GLU A 6 21.65 5.18 -1.78
CA GLU A 6 21.64 6.61 -1.43
C GLU A 6 20.31 7.28 -1.79
N ILE A 7 19.68 6.90 -2.90
CA ILE A 7 18.32 7.34 -3.25
C ILE A 7 17.32 6.81 -2.21
N VAL A 8 17.46 5.56 -1.79
CA VAL A 8 16.61 4.98 -0.73
C VAL A 8 16.71 5.78 0.56
N LYS A 9 17.94 6.02 1.05
CA LYS A 9 18.17 6.81 2.27
C LYS A 9 17.60 8.22 2.18
N THR A 10 17.78 8.88 1.04
CA THR A 10 17.28 10.24 0.82
C THR A 10 15.75 10.25 0.81
N SER A 11 15.13 9.32 0.09
CA SER A 11 13.68 9.15 0.04
C SER A 11 13.10 8.88 1.43
N PHE A 12 13.80 8.06 2.24
CA PHE A 12 13.40 7.74 3.59
C PHE A 12 13.35 8.99 4.50
N LYS A 13 14.36 9.87 4.39
CA LYS A 13 14.39 11.14 5.13
C LYS A 13 13.24 12.07 4.73
N VAL A 14 12.97 12.19 3.43
CA VAL A 14 11.88 13.04 2.93
C VAL A 14 10.53 12.56 3.45
N LEU A 15 10.29 11.25 3.41
CA LEU A 15 9.01 10.68 3.84
C LEU A 15 8.79 10.79 5.36
N ILE A 16 9.83 10.61 6.17
CA ILE A 16 9.74 10.79 7.64
C ILE A 16 9.52 12.26 8.04
N GLN A 17 9.95 13.21 7.21
CA GLN A 17 9.73 14.63 7.47
C GLN A 17 8.23 14.97 7.59
N TYR A 18 7.37 14.23 6.89
CA TYR A 18 5.91 14.38 6.92
C TYR A 18 5.26 13.62 8.10
N LYS A 19 5.74 13.91 9.32
CA LYS A 19 5.26 13.33 10.59
C LYS A 19 3.75 13.44 10.82
N TRP A 20 3.09 14.46 10.25
CA TRP A 20 1.64 14.64 10.37
C TRP A 20 0.86 13.64 9.53
N THR A 21 1.32 13.33 8.32
CA THR A 21 0.75 12.26 7.50
C THR A 21 0.80 10.95 8.27
N PHE A 22 1.92 10.69 8.95
CA PHE A 22 2.05 9.51 9.82
C PHE A 22 1.05 9.51 10.98
N ALA A 23 0.95 10.61 11.73
CA ALA A 23 0.03 10.70 12.87
C ALA A 23 -1.44 10.49 12.45
N ILE A 24 -1.84 11.03 11.28
CA ILE A 24 -3.19 10.86 10.74
C ILE A 24 -3.43 9.39 10.37
N THR A 25 -2.50 8.73 9.68
CA THR A 25 -2.66 7.32 9.32
C THR A 25 -2.68 6.42 10.56
N LEU A 26 -1.83 6.69 11.55
CA LEU A 26 -1.81 5.93 12.80
C LEU A 26 -3.15 6.03 13.55
N LEU A 27 -3.82 7.18 13.52
CA LEU A 27 -5.13 7.38 14.14
C LEU A 27 -6.27 6.81 13.30
N SER A 28 -6.17 6.82 11.97
CA SER A 28 -7.25 6.35 11.10
C SER A 28 -7.39 4.83 11.11
N GLN A 29 -6.28 4.09 11.22
CA GLN A 29 -6.26 2.63 11.26
C GLN A 29 -7.15 2.04 12.37
N PRO A 30 -6.97 2.37 13.67
CA PRO A 30 -7.80 1.81 14.76
C PRO A 30 -9.27 2.16 14.60
N ILE A 31 -9.59 3.37 14.14
CA ILE A 31 -10.98 3.78 13.90
C ILE A 31 -11.62 2.88 12.86
N LEU A 32 -10.91 2.62 11.75
CA LEU A 32 -11.40 1.78 10.68
C LEU A 32 -11.54 0.32 11.11
N VAL A 33 -10.65 -0.19 11.98
CA VAL A 33 -10.80 -1.50 12.63
C VAL A 33 -12.09 -1.58 13.45
N LEU A 34 -12.32 -0.59 14.32
CA LEU A 34 -13.46 -0.56 15.22
C LEU A 34 -14.78 -0.49 14.47
N ILE A 35 -14.83 0.31 13.40
CA ILE A 35 -15.99 0.40 12.50
C ILE A 35 -16.26 -0.98 11.88
N ASN A 36 -15.26 -1.62 11.28
CA ASN A 36 -15.45 -2.93 10.64
C ASN A 36 -15.84 -4.02 11.64
N TYR A 37 -15.19 -4.04 12.81
CA TYR A 37 -15.54 -4.97 13.88
C TYR A 37 -17.00 -4.80 14.34
N THR A 38 -17.42 -3.57 14.59
CA THR A 38 -18.80 -3.27 15.03
C THR A 38 -19.82 -3.61 13.96
N LEU A 39 -19.49 -3.32 12.70
CA LEU A 39 -20.32 -3.65 11.55
C LEU A 39 -20.50 -5.17 11.42
N PHE A 40 -19.41 -5.95 11.45
CA PHE A 40 -19.51 -7.41 11.41
C PHE A 40 -20.24 -7.95 12.63
N LYS A 41 -19.95 -7.47 13.84
CA LYS A 41 -20.69 -7.87 15.05
C LYS A 41 -22.20 -7.65 14.91
N SER A 42 -22.60 -6.53 14.32
CA SER A 42 -24.02 -6.21 14.09
C SER A 42 -24.66 -7.15 13.06
N ILE A 43 -23.95 -7.48 11.98
CA ILE A 43 -24.44 -8.43 10.96
C ILE A 43 -24.62 -9.83 11.55
N TYR A 44 -23.66 -10.31 12.34
CA TYR A 44 -23.75 -11.63 12.99
C TYR A 44 -24.87 -11.66 14.04
N ALA A 45 -25.06 -10.58 14.81
CA ALA A 45 -26.16 -10.47 15.76
C ALA A 45 -27.54 -10.46 15.06
N TYR A 46 -27.67 -9.73 13.94
CA TYR A 46 -28.93 -9.65 13.19
C TYR A 46 -29.36 -10.99 12.57
N ASN A 47 -28.39 -11.80 12.12
CA ASN A 47 -28.69 -13.12 11.52
C ASN A 47 -28.82 -14.24 12.56
N GLU A 48 -28.64 -13.94 13.86
CA GLU A 48 -28.66 -14.92 14.96
C GLU A 48 -27.81 -16.19 14.71
N THR A 49 -26.79 -16.07 13.86
CA THR A 49 -25.97 -17.21 13.41
C THR A 49 -24.52 -17.00 13.83
N SER A 50 -23.90 -18.04 14.39
CA SER A 50 -22.48 -18.03 14.78
C SER A 50 -21.53 -18.03 13.57
N THR A 51 -22.01 -18.48 12.41
CA THR A 51 -21.23 -18.58 11.18
C THR A 51 -21.99 -17.99 9.99
N ILE A 52 -21.31 -17.21 9.15
CA ILE A 52 -21.88 -16.70 7.89
C ILE A 52 -21.05 -17.31 6.76
N LYS A 53 -21.69 -18.13 5.92
CA LYS A 53 -21.02 -18.86 4.82
C LYS A 53 -19.80 -19.68 5.27
N GLY A 54 -19.85 -20.24 6.49
CA GLY A 54 -18.76 -21.03 7.07
C GLY A 54 -17.61 -20.21 7.67
N TYR A 55 -17.72 -18.87 7.70
CA TYR A 55 -16.78 -18.00 8.40
C TYR A 55 -17.31 -17.62 9.77
N GLU A 56 -16.41 -17.61 10.75
CA GLU A 56 -16.66 -17.02 12.06
C GLU A 56 -16.27 -15.53 12.07
N LEU A 57 -16.82 -14.78 13.04
CA LEU A 57 -16.53 -13.35 13.19
C LEU A 57 -15.03 -13.02 13.23
N PRO A 58 -14.16 -13.74 13.97
CA PRO A 58 -12.71 -13.53 13.95
C PRO A 58 -12.10 -13.67 12.55
N GLN A 59 -12.55 -14.65 11.77
CA GLN A 59 -12.02 -14.92 10.43
C GLN A 59 -12.38 -13.80 9.45
N MET A 60 -13.60 -13.25 9.56
CA MET A 60 -14.03 -12.11 8.72
C MET A 60 -13.23 -10.84 9.02
N VAL A 61 -12.98 -10.55 10.30
CA VAL A 61 -12.19 -9.38 10.70
C VAL A 61 -10.74 -9.52 10.21
N TRP A 62 -10.15 -10.71 10.32
CA TRP A 62 -8.81 -10.97 9.84
C TRP A 62 -8.70 -11.00 8.31
N PHE A 63 -9.74 -11.45 7.60
CA PHE A 63 -9.81 -11.33 6.14
C PHE A 63 -9.75 -9.86 5.70
N PHE A 64 -10.56 -9.00 6.34
CA PHE A 64 -10.55 -7.58 6.06
C PHE A 64 -9.17 -6.95 6.37
N THR A 65 -8.58 -7.32 7.51
CA THR A 65 -7.22 -6.89 7.87
C THR A 65 -6.19 -7.31 6.82
N GLY A 66 -6.26 -8.55 6.33
CA GLY A 66 -5.40 -9.05 5.27
C GLY A 66 -5.51 -8.23 3.99
N ILE A 67 -6.71 -7.79 3.61
CA ILE A 67 -6.91 -6.88 2.47
C ILE A 67 -6.21 -5.55 2.71
N MET A 68 -6.30 -4.96 3.90
CA MET A 68 -5.62 -3.70 4.21
C MET A 68 -4.11 -3.84 4.12
N ILE A 69 -3.57 -4.96 4.64
CA ILE A 69 -2.15 -5.28 4.55
C ILE A 69 -1.72 -5.37 3.08
N ILE A 70 -2.45 -6.13 2.26
CA ILE A 70 -2.13 -6.25 0.82
C ILE A 70 -2.20 -4.88 0.13
N ASN A 71 -3.19 -4.05 0.45
CA ASN A 71 -3.29 -2.69 -0.09
C ASN A 71 -2.05 -1.85 0.26
N CYS A 72 -1.50 -1.98 1.48
CA CYS A 72 -0.27 -1.30 1.85
C CYS A 72 0.92 -1.67 0.94
N PHE A 73 0.99 -2.93 0.48
CA PHE A 73 2.03 -3.41 -0.44
C PHE A 73 1.80 -2.96 -1.89
N VAL A 74 0.56 -3.05 -2.38
CA VAL A 74 0.23 -2.87 -3.80
C VAL A 74 0.09 -1.39 -4.15
N TRP A 75 -0.45 -0.58 -3.24
CA TRP A 75 -0.69 0.84 -3.47
C TRP A 75 0.63 1.56 -3.75
N ASN A 76 0.73 2.24 -4.89
CA ASN A 76 1.91 3.02 -5.22
C ASN A 76 1.51 4.26 -6.04
N SER A 77 2.26 5.35 -5.86
CA SER A 77 2.01 6.64 -6.54
C SER A 77 2.76 6.79 -7.87
N THR A 78 3.42 5.72 -8.34
CA THR A 78 4.34 5.75 -9.49
C THR A 78 3.65 6.26 -10.75
N VAL A 79 2.37 5.90 -10.97
CA VAL A 79 1.59 6.38 -12.13
C VAL A 79 1.49 7.90 -12.10
N GLN A 80 1.06 8.46 -10.96
CA GLN A 80 0.83 9.89 -10.79
C GLN A 80 2.14 10.67 -10.85
N ASP A 81 3.19 10.16 -10.21
CA ASP A 81 4.50 10.80 -10.18
C ASP A 81 5.15 10.83 -11.57
N MET A 82 5.13 9.71 -12.30
CA MET A 82 5.64 9.66 -13.67
C MET A 82 4.82 10.51 -14.63
N SER A 83 3.49 10.43 -14.56
CA SER A 83 2.60 11.25 -15.40
C SER A 83 2.84 12.74 -15.17
N ARG A 84 2.97 13.17 -13.91
CA ARG A 84 3.28 14.56 -13.55
C ARG A 84 4.61 15.00 -14.16
N LYS A 85 5.69 14.24 -13.97
CA LYS A 85 7.03 14.56 -14.54
C LYS A 85 7.02 14.68 -16.06
N ILE A 86 6.22 13.86 -16.74
CA ILE A 86 6.07 13.91 -18.20
C ILE A 86 5.34 15.18 -18.61
N ILE A 87 4.22 15.51 -17.96
CA ILE A 87 3.39 16.67 -18.29
C ILE A 87 4.12 17.99 -17.98
N THR A 88 4.88 18.05 -16.89
CA THR A 88 5.64 19.26 -16.49
C THR A 88 6.96 19.41 -17.24
N GLY A 89 7.45 18.37 -17.93
CA GLY A 89 8.74 18.37 -18.61
C GLY A 89 9.94 18.11 -17.70
N ASP A 90 9.72 17.92 -16.39
CA ASP A 90 10.79 17.61 -15.41
C ASP A 90 11.52 16.31 -15.74
N LEU A 91 10.87 15.42 -16.49
CA LEU A 91 11.46 14.16 -16.95
C LEU A 91 12.76 14.40 -17.74
N THR A 92 12.87 15.48 -18.52
CA THR A 92 14.09 15.81 -19.26
C THR A 92 15.30 16.00 -18.34
N GLY A 93 15.09 16.64 -17.18
CA GLY A 93 16.13 16.81 -16.17
C GLY A 93 16.59 15.48 -15.56
N ASP A 94 15.65 14.54 -15.38
CA ASP A 94 15.96 13.19 -14.91
C ASP A 94 16.68 12.35 -15.98
N LEU A 95 16.40 12.53 -17.27
CA LEU A 95 17.12 11.86 -18.38
C LEU A 95 18.58 12.28 -18.49
N LEU A 96 18.91 13.52 -18.13
CA LEU A 96 20.29 14.04 -18.16
C LEU A 96 21.16 13.42 -17.05
N ARG A 97 20.55 12.83 -16.03
CA ARG A 97 21.28 12.14 -14.96
C ARG A 97 21.78 10.78 -15.48
N PRO A 98 23.00 10.35 -15.11
CA PRO A 98 23.55 9.05 -15.52
C PRO A 98 22.94 7.89 -14.71
N ILE A 99 21.62 7.91 -14.50
CA ILE A 99 20.87 6.94 -13.71
C ILE A 99 19.63 6.55 -14.50
N SER A 100 19.37 5.25 -14.59
CA SER A 100 18.13 4.75 -15.20
C SER A 100 16.93 5.19 -14.36
N ILE A 101 15.98 5.88 -15.01
CA ILE A 101 14.72 6.36 -14.42
C ILE A 101 13.97 5.21 -13.74
N PHE A 102 13.97 4.03 -14.36
CA PHE A 102 13.37 2.83 -13.78
C PHE A 102 13.95 2.50 -12.40
N LYS A 103 15.29 2.59 -12.26
CA LYS A 103 15.97 2.27 -10.99
C LYS A 103 15.71 3.33 -9.92
N SER A 104 15.62 4.61 -10.31
CA SER A 104 15.31 5.68 -9.35
C SER A 104 13.87 5.61 -8.86
N GLU A 105 12.91 5.39 -9.76
CA GLU A 105 11.49 5.23 -9.40
C GLU A 105 11.27 3.95 -8.58
N LEU A 106 11.94 2.86 -8.92
CA LEU A 106 11.89 1.63 -8.13
C LEU A 106 12.45 1.86 -6.72
N ALA A 107 13.56 2.59 -6.59
CA ALA A 107 14.15 2.93 -5.28
C ALA A 107 13.19 3.78 -4.43
N PHE A 108 12.54 4.77 -5.05
CA PHE A 108 11.57 5.62 -4.38
C PHE A 108 10.33 4.82 -3.95
N CYS A 109 9.76 4.04 -4.87
CA CYS A 109 8.61 3.17 -4.60
C CYS A 109 8.92 2.19 -3.47
N PHE A 110 10.07 1.50 -3.53
CA PHE A 110 10.53 0.60 -2.47
C PHE A 110 10.63 1.30 -1.11
N SER A 111 11.27 2.47 -1.06
CA SER A 111 11.41 3.25 0.18
C SER A 111 10.05 3.66 0.76
N SER A 112 9.14 4.10 -0.11
CA SER A 112 7.78 4.48 0.28
C SER A 112 7.01 3.30 0.86
N ARG A 113 7.17 2.10 0.28
CA ARG A 113 6.47 0.90 0.74
C ARG A 113 7.06 0.37 2.04
N VAL A 114 8.39 0.40 2.21
CA VAL A 114 9.02 0.02 3.47
C VAL A 114 8.55 0.93 4.60
N ILE A 115 8.46 2.25 4.38
CA ILE A 115 7.93 3.18 5.38
C ILE A 115 6.45 2.91 5.65
N ALA A 116 5.62 2.76 4.61
CA ALA A 116 4.21 2.43 4.78
C ALA A 116 4.03 1.12 5.59
N MET A 117 4.85 0.09 5.35
CA MET A 117 4.83 -1.12 6.18
C MET A 117 5.22 -0.82 7.63
N MET A 118 6.32 -0.11 7.88
CA MET A 118 6.72 0.19 9.25
C MET A 118 5.65 1.02 10.00
N MET A 119 4.94 1.88 9.28
CA MET A 119 4.01 2.85 9.87
C MET A 119 2.56 2.36 9.93
N ASP A 120 2.12 1.54 8.97
CA ASP A 120 0.74 1.07 8.87
C ASP A 120 0.62 -0.39 9.28
N LEU A 121 1.54 -1.25 8.83
CA LEU A 121 1.51 -2.69 9.11
C LEU A 121 1.81 -2.98 10.58
N LEU A 122 2.87 -2.40 11.15
CA LEU A 122 3.27 -2.70 12.53
C LEU A 122 2.19 -2.27 13.54
N PRO A 123 1.69 -1.03 13.54
CA PRO A 123 0.66 -0.63 14.49
C PRO A 123 -0.66 -1.34 14.21
N GLY A 124 -1.01 -1.52 12.93
CA GLY A 124 -2.18 -2.31 12.54
C GLY A 124 -2.12 -3.70 13.15
N MET A 125 -1.09 -4.50 12.85
CA MET A 125 -0.97 -5.86 13.36
C MET A 125 -1.00 -5.94 14.89
N VAL A 126 -0.37 -5.00 15.60
CA VAL A 126 -0.40 -4.96 17.06
C VAL A 126 -1.82 -4.68 17.57
N ILE A 127 -2.49 -3.66 17.03
CA ILE A 127 -3.86 -3.28 17.44
C ILE A 127 -4.84 -4.42 17.13
N TYR A 128 -4.75 -5.02 15.94
CA TYR A 128 -5.61 -6.14 15.54
C TYR A 128 -5.38 -7.38 16.41
N SER A 129 -4.12 -7.70 16.74
CA SER A 129 -3.79 -8.82 17.62
C SER A 129 -4.30 -8.64 19.05
N LEU A 130 -4.35 -7.40 19.56
CA LEU A 130 -4.92 -7.09 20.87
C LEU A 130 -6.44 -7.28 20.91
N ILE A 131 -7.14 -7.04 19.79
CA ILE A 131 -8.61 -7.16 19.73
C ILE A 131 -9.02 -8.62 19.46
N ILE A 132 -8.35 -9.30 18.52
CA ILE A 132 -8.62 -10.70 18.15
C ILE A 132 -7.29 -11.40 17.88
N PHE A 133 -6.89 -12.33 18.76
CA PHE A 133 -5.64 -13.06 18.56
C PHE A 133 -5.70 -13.93 17.28
N PRO A 134 -4.74 -13.79 16.36
CA PRO A 134 -4.73 -14.56 15.12
C PRO A 134 -4.24 -15.99 15.38
N THR A 135 -5.14 -16.96 15.38
CA THR A 135 -4.80 -18.39 15.51
C THR A 135 -4.13 -18.98 14.27
N PHE A 136 -4.19 -18.28 13.13
CA PHE A 136 -3.61 -18.71 11.85
C PHE A 136 -2.20 -18.16 11.59
N LEU A 137 -1.69 -17.25 12.43
CA LEU A 137 -0.37 -16.66 12.25
C LEU A 137 0.71 -17.67 12.68
N THR A 138 1.21 -18.42 11.70
CA THR A 138 2.33 -19.34 11.87
C THR A 138 3.57 -18.76 11.18
N PRO A 139 4.79 -19.10 11.63
CA PRO A 139 6.00 -18.67 10.93
C PRO A 139 6.01 -19.06 9.44
N ILE A 140 5.40 -20.21 9.11
CA ILE A 140 5.27 -20.68 7.74
C ILE A 140 4.28 -19.85 6.90
N SER A 141 3.17 -19.39 7.49
CA SER A 141 2.22 -18.52 6.79
C SER A 141 2.84 -17.16 6.49
N LEU A 142 3.68 -16.64 7.40
CA LEU A 142 4.41 -15.39 7.20
C LEU A 142 5.43 -15.54 6.05
N LEU A 143 6.17 -16.65 5.99
CA LEU A 143 7.12 -16.90 4.90
C LEU A 143 6.40 -17.00 3.54
N ARG A 144 5.26 -17.70 3.49
CA ARG A 144 4.42 -17.79 2.28
C ARG A 144 3.90 -16.41 1.87
N PHE A 145 3.47 -15.59 2.83
CA PHE A 145 3.04 -14.23 2.56
C PHE A 145 4.16 -13.39 1.93
N VAL A 146 5.38 -13.42 2.50
CA VAL A 146 6.53 -12.70 1.94
C VAL A 146 6.87 -13.19 0.53
N ALA A 147 6.82 -14.50 0.30
CA ALA A 147 7.10 -15.08 -1.02
C ALA A 147 6.12 -14.60 -2.11
N VAL A 148 4.85 -14.35 -1.76
CA VAL A 148 3.83 -13.82 -2.69
C VAL A 148 3.84 -12.29 -2.75
N ALA A 149 4.18 -11.62 -1.65
CA ALA A 149 4.19 -10.16 -1.57
C ALA A 149 5.26 -9.52 -2.46
N ILE A 150 6.45 -10.14 -2.56
CA ILE A 150 7.55 -9.64 -3.41
C ILE A 150 7.14 -9.57 -4.90
N PRO A 151 6.66 -10.66 -5.55
CA PRO A 151 6.23 -10.59 -6.94
C PRO A 151 5.00 -9.69 -7.13
N ALA A 152 4.06 -9.64 -6.16
CA ALA A 152 2.92 -8.73 -6.23
C ALA A 152 3.35 -7.26 -6.25
N PHE A 153 4.32 -6.89 -5.42
CA PHE A 153 4.90 -5.55 -5.41
C PHE A 153 5.58 -5.20 -6.74
N LEU A 154 6.41 -6.11 -7.27
CA LEU A 154 7.10 -5.91 -8.54
C LEU A 154 6.12 -5.77 -9.70
N LEU A 155 5.10 -6.62 -9.76
CA LEU A 155 4.06 -6.56 -10.78
C LEU A 155 3.31 -5.23 -10.72
N SER A 156 2.87 -4.83 -9.51
CA SER A 156 2.17 -3.56 -9.31
C SER A 156 3.04 -2.36 -9.73
N PHE A 157 4.33 -2.38 -9.39
CA PHE A 157 5.26 -1.33 -9.82
C PHE A 157 5.44 -1.28 -11.34
N ILE A 158 5.66 -2.42 -11.99
CA ILE A 158 5.84 -2.47 -13.45
C ILE A 158 4.58 -1.99 -14.17
N CYS A 159 3.40 -2.45 -13.74
CA CYS A 159 2.12 -1.99 -14.28
C CYS A 159 1.98 -0.48 -14.11
N SER A 160 2.21 0.04 -12.91
CA SER A 160 2.12 1.48 -12.64
C SER A 160 3.13 2.31 -13.44
N PHE A 161 4.35 1.81 -13.60
CA PHE A 161 5.39 2.49 -14.36
C PHE A 161 5.02 2.57 -15.85
N LEU A 162 4.54 1.47 -16.43
CA LEU A 162 4.07 1.43 -17.81
C LEU A 162 2.88 2.37 -18.02
N LEU A 163 1.90 2.36 -17.11
CA LEU A 163 0.75 3.28 -17.15
C LEU A 163 1.19 4.75 -17.01
N GLY A 164 2.20 5.03 -16.20
CA GLY A 164 2.81 6.35 -16.09
C GLY A 164 3.43 6.82 -17.41
N LEU A 165 4.17 5.94 -18.11
CA LEU A 165 4.77 6.25 -19.41
C LEU A 165 3.74 6.52 -20.51
N LEU A 166 2.56 5.88 -20.46
CA LEU A 166 1.48 6.15 -21.40
C LEU A 166 1.02 7.62 -21.37
N ALA A 167 1.34 8.39 -20.32
CA ALA A 167 1.11 9.83 -20.27
C ALA A 167 1.83 10.60 -21.39
N MET A 168 2.94 10.05 -21.93
CA MET A 168 3.65 10.64 -23.07
C MET A 168 2.78 10.66 -24.33
N SER A 169 2.00 9.61 -24.55
CA SER A 169 1.15 9.45 -25.73
C SER A 169 -0.26 9.99 -25.49
N ILE A 170 -0.75 9.87 -24.26
CA ILE A 170 -2.09 10.30 -23.86
C ILE A 170 -1.87 11.43 -22.85
N LYS A 171 -1.97 12.69 -23.30
CA LYS A 171 -1.79 13.92 -22.51
C LYS A 171 -2.66 14.00 -21.24
N ASN A 172 -3.50 12.99 -20.98
CA ASN A 172 -4.31 12.86 -19.78
C ASN A 172 -4.45 11.38 -19.33
N SER A 173 -3.39 10.78 -18.79
CA SER A 173 -3.46 9.47 -18.11
C SER A 173 -4.09 9.57 -16.71
N THR A 174 -4.14 10.78 -16.13
CA THR A 174 -4.73 11.04 -14.80
C THR A 174 -6.22 10.68 -14.76
N SER A 175 -6.95 10.83 -15.87
CA SER A 175 -8.39 10.49 -15.91
C SER A 175 -8.71 8.99 -15.91
N LEU A 176 -7.73 8.08 -16.10
CA LEU A 176 -7.97 6.64 -15.99
C LEU A 176 -7.90 6.13 -14.54
N GLY A 177 -7.23 6.84 -13.63
CA GLY A 177 -7.18 6.49 -12.20
C GLY A 177 -8.35 7.05 -11.37
N ASP A 178 -8.94 8.16 -11.80
CA ASP A 178 -9.96 8.92 -11.06
C ASP A 178 -11.41 8.65 -11.51
N LYS A 179 -11.62 7.77 -12.49
CA LYS A 179 -12.98 7.42 -12.97
C LYS A 179 -13.59 6.23 -12.24
N ILE A 180 -13.68 6.33 -10.91
CA ILE A 180 -14.84 5.80 -10.21
C ILE A 180 -15.60 7.03 -9.69
N PRO A 181 -16.49 7.63 -10.51
CA PRO A 181 -17.42 8.62 -9.97
C PRO A 181 -18.35 7.88 -9.01
N LEU A 182 -18.16 8.12 -7.71
CA LEU A 182 -19.22 7.94 -6.74
C LEU A 182 -20.34 8.91 -7.13
N LYS A 183 -21.31 8.41 -7.88
CA LYS A 183 -22.68 8.91 -7.86
C LYS A 183 -23.42 8.20 -6.74
#